data_AF-A0A9N9C171-F1
#
_entry.id   AF-A0A9N9C171-F1
#
_cell.length_a   1.000
_cell.length_b   1.000
_cell.length_c   1.000
_cell.angle_alpha   90.00
_cell.angle_beta   90.00
_cell.angle_gamma   90.00
#
_symmetry.space_group_name_H-M   'P 1'
#
loop_
_entity.id
_entity.type
_entity.pdbx_description
1 polymer ?
#
loop_
_entity_poly.entity_id
_entity_poly.type
_entity_poly.pdbx_seq_one_letter_code
_entity_poly.pdbx_strand_id
1 'polypeptide(L)'
;EIMKRTIRQPRPTNSKQQKKSFGMPSSHSTVIIYFATFISLQLHTISLHEFFSFISIYTTQTSINTLIKLTLSSIVSLTALSVVWSRVALGYHTRNQVIVGMVLGFCLGIIWDRWWWSYWNVI
;
A
#
# COMPACT_ATOMS: atom_id res chain seq x y z
N GLU A 1 -16.88 -2.53 -1.67
CA GLU A 1 -18.11 -3.18 -2.21
C GLU A 1 -19.08 -2.20 -2.88
N ILE A 2 -19.31 -1.01 -2.33
CA ILE A 2 -20.18 0.01 -2.95
C ILE A 2 -19.72 0.33 -4.38
N MET A 3 -18.44 0.69 -4.57
CA MET A 3 -17.91 1.03 -5.90
C MET A 3 -17.94 -0.14 -6.91
N LYS A 4 -17.80 -1.38 -6.42
CA LYS A 4 -17.93 -2.58 -7.27
C LYS A 4 -19.35 -2.75 -7.81
N ARG A 5 -20.35 -2.44 -6.98
CA ARG A 5 -21.77 -2.51 -7.36
C ARG A 5 -22.20 -1.38 -8.29
N THR A 6 -21.47 -0.26 -8.29
CA THR A 6 -21.66 0.86 -9.23
C THR A 6 -21.05 0.56 -10.60
N ILE A 7 -19.78 0.09 -10.65
CA ILE A 7 -19.06 -0.10 -11.91
C ILE A 7 -19.44 -1.42 -12.61
N ARG A 8 -19.73 -2.47 -11.83
CA ARG A 8 -20.16 -3.79 -12.31
C ARG A 8 -19.28 -4.43 -13.40
N GLN A 9 -17.99 -4.08 -13.47
CA GLN A 9 -17.11 -4.61 -14.49
C GLN A 9 -16.89 -6.13 -14.27
N PRO A 10 -17.06 -6.97 -15.32
CA PRO A 10 -16.81 -8.40 -15.22
C PRO A 10 -15.32 -8.69 -15.01
N ARG A 11 -15.03 -9.86 -14.41
CA ARG A 11 -13.68 -10.41 -14.32
C ARG A 11 -13.22 -10.96 -15.68
N PRO A 12 -11.92 -11.21 -15.90
CA PRO A 12 -11.45 -11.87 -17.11
C PRO A 12 -12.19 -13.19 -17.36
N THR A 13 -12.59 -13.46 -18.61
CA THR A 13 -13.36 -14.64 -19.03
C THR A 13 -12.64 -15.95 -18.70
N ASN A 14 -11.30 -15.95 -18.72
CA ASN A 14 -10.45 -17.11 -18.40
C ASN A 14 -9.94 -17.13 -16.95
N SER A 15 -10.60 -16.41 -16.03
CA SER A 15 -10.19 -16.41 -14.61
C SER A 15 -10.32 -17.81 -14.02
N LYS A 16 -9.21 -18.38 -13.53
CA LYS A 16 -9.15 -19.68 -12.84
C LYS A 16 -10.09 -19.78 -11.63
N GLN A 17 -10.55 -18.64 -11.11
CA GLN A 17 -11.60 -18.56 -10.10
C GLN A 17 -12.74 -17.68 -10.63
N GLN A 18 -13.86 -18.30 -11.03
CA GLN A 18 -15.10 -17.58 -11.30
C GLN A 18 -15.73 -17.15 -9.97
N LYS A 19 -15.20 -16.10 -9.34
CA LYS A 19 -15.87 -15.49 -8.18
C LYS A 19 -17.10 -14.73 -8.66
N LYS A 20 -18.26 -14.95 -8.02
CA LYS A 20 -19.54 -14.24 -8.29
C LYS A 20 -19.49 -12.70 -8.09
N SER A 21 -18.36 -12.13 -7.69
CA SER A 21 -18.21 -10.68 -7.43
C SER A 21 -17.52 -9.95 -8.58
N PHE A 22 -17.96 -8.71 -8.82
CA PHE A 22 -17.39 -7.80 -9.83
C PHE A 22 -15.88 -7.59 -9.64
N GLY A 23 -15.19 -7.37 -10.76
CA GLY A 23 -13.73 -7.33 -10.82
C GLY A 23 -13.10 -5.97 -10.51
N MET A 24 -13.86 -4.88 -10.58
CA MET A 24 -13.34 -3.51 -10.45
C MET A 24 -13.94 -2.76 -9.25
N PRO A 25 -13.11 -2.11 -8.41
CA PRO A 25 -11.65 -2.23 -8.34
C PRO A 25 -11.22 -3.57 -7.74
N SER A 26 -9.96 -3.94 -7.95
CA SER A 26 -9.38 -5.05 -7.17
C SER A 26 -9.25 -4.62 -5.70
N SER A 27 -10.09 -5.19 -4.82
CA SER A 27 -9.99 -4.95 -3.37
C SER A 27 -8.63 -5.36 -2.82
N HIS A 28 -8.07 -6.45 -3.32
CA HIS A 28 -6.75 -6.92 -2.90
C HIS A 28 -5.67 -5.89 -3.25
N SER A 29 -5.71 -5.32 -4.45
CA SER A 29 -4.78 -4.25 -4.84
C SER A 29 -5.00 -2.98 -4.03
N THR A 30 -6.27 -2.63 -3.74
CA THR A 30 -6.61 -1.45 -2.93
C THR A 30 -6.03 -1.55 -1.53
N VAL A 31 -6.28 -2.66 -0.84
CA VAL A 31 -5.83 -2.86 0.55
C VAL A 31 -4.30 -2.92 0.65
N ILE A 32 -3.64 -3.64 -0.26
CA ILE A 32 -2.18 -3.77 -0.24
C ILE A 32 -1.49 -2.42 -0.50
N ILE A 33 -1.95 -1.64 -1.47
CA ILE A 33 -1.37 -0.33 -1.74
C ILE A 33 -1.71 0.68 -0.64
N TYR A 34 -2.90 0.60 -0.04
CA TYR A 34 -3.24 1.40 1.14
C TYR A 34 -2.23 1.19 2.27
N PHE A 35 -2.01 -0.05 2.69
CA PHE A 35 -1.07 -0.34 3.78
C PHE A 35 0.38 -0.02 3.40
N ALA A 36 0.80 -0.32 2.17
CA ALA A 36 2.13 0.03 1.71
C ALA A 36 2.37 1.55 1.77
N THR A 37 1.40 2.33 1.28
CA THR A 37 1.46 3.81 1.31
C THR A 37 1.52 4.33 2.74
N PHE A 38 0.62 3.85 3.60
CA PHE A 38 0.56 4.25 5.00
C PHE A 38 1.85 3.92 5.77
N ILE A 39 2.35 2.68 5.65
CA ILE A 39 3.59 2.26 6.30
C ILE A 39 4.78 3.08 5.80
N SER A 40 4.90 3.30 4.48
CA SER A 40 5.96 4.12 3.90
C SER A 40 5.96 5.55 4.43
N LEU A 41 4.79 6.18 4.57
CA LEU A 41 4.66 7.52 5.17
C LEU A 41 5.04 7.50 6.65
N GLN A 42 4.55 6.50 7.40
CA GLN A 42 4.79 6.41 8.83
C GLN A 42 6.26 6.10 9.19
N LEU A 43 6.98 5.37 8.33
CA LEU A 43 8.43 5.18 8.46
C LEU A 43 9.19 6.50 8.38
N HIS A 44 8.69 7.49 7.63
CA HIS A 44 9.33 8.79 7.51
C HIS A 44 9.05 9.70 8.70
N THR A 45 7.90 9.54 9.35
CA THR A 45 7.49 10.36 10.51
C THR A 45 8.05 9.87 11.84
N ILE A 46 8.28 8.56 12.01
CA ILE A 46 8.81 8.00 13.26
C ILE A 46 10.30 8.32 13.45
N SER A 47 10.71 8.59 14.69
CA SER A 47 12.13 8.63 15.10
C SER A 47 12.66 7.20 15.31
N LEU A 48 13.73 6.84 14.60
CA LEU A 48 14.36 5.52 14.74
C LEU A 48 15.47 5.48 15.81
N HIS A 49 15.68 6.59 16.53
CA HIS A 49 16.78 6.73 17.49
C HIS A 49 16.73 5.67 18.61
N GLU A 50 15.54 5.45 19.20
CA GLU A 50 15.35 4.47 20.27
C GLU A 50 15.59 3.04 19.78
N PHE A 51 15.09 2.71 18.58
CA PHE A 51 15.29 1.40 17.96
C PHE A 51 16.78 1.12 17.70
N PHE A 52 17.52 2.08 17.11
CA PHE A 52 18.95 1.92 16.84
C PHE A 52 19.80 1.87 18.10
N SER A 53 19.42 2.63 19.14
CA SER A 53 20.08 2.57 20.45
C SER A 53 19.93 1.19 21.09
N PHE A 54 18.74 0.58 20.98
CA PHE A 54 18.48 -0.77 21.50
C PHE A 54 19.34 -1.85 20.82
N ILE A 55 19.55 -1.77 19.51
CA ILE A 55 20.40 -2.73 18.77
C ILE A 55 21.89 -2.33 18.73
N SER A 56 22.32 -1.39 19.57
CA SER A 56 23.72 -0.93 19.70
C SER A 56 24.34 -0.41 18.39
N ILE A 57 23.51 0.13 17.49
CA ILE A 57 23.97 0.81 16.27
C ILE A 57 23.96 2.31 16.55
N TYR A 58 25.14 2.88 16.82
CA TYR A 58 25.32 4.32 17.00
C TYR A 58 25.17 5.04 15.66
N THR A 59 23.94 5.42 15.31
CA THR A 59 23.64 6.16 14.09
C THR A 59 23.34 7.62 14.41
N THR A 60 24.38 8.44 14.56
CA THR A 60 24.24 9.90 14.75
C THR A 60 24.08 10.67 13.44
N GLN A 61 24.32 10.00 12.29
CA GLN A 61 24.27 10.65 10.98
C GLN A 61 22.84 10.67 10.42
N THR A 62 22.27 11.88 10.28
CA THR A 62 20.96 12.12 9.67
C THR A 62 20.82 11.48 8.28
N SER A 63 21.89 11.46 7.48
CA SER A 63 21.91 10.83 6.15
C SER A 63 21.70 9.31 6.18
N ILE A 64 22.22 8.60 7.19
CA ILE A 64 22.07 7.14 7.30
C ILE A 64 20.63 6.81 7.67
N ASN A 65 20.02 7.56 8.58
CA ASN A 65 18.61 7.38 8.95
C ASN A 65 17.68 7.59 7.74
N THR A 66 17.94 8.60 6.92
CA THR A 66 17.20 8.84 5.67
C THR A 66 17.37 7.68 4.69
N LEU A 67 18.60 7.17 4.51
CA LEU A 67 18.88 6.05 3.63
C LEU A 67 18.15 4.77 4.07
N ILE A 68 18.14 4.48 5.37
CA ILE A 68 17.45 3.31 5.91
C ILE A 68 15.94 3.43 5.70
N LYS A 69 15.35 4.59 6.02
CA LYS A 69 13.91 4.85 5.80
C LYS A 69 13.53 4.70 4.33
N LEU A 70 14.35 5.24 3.42
CA LEU A 70 14.14 5.12 1.98
C LEU A 70 14.26 3.67 1.51
N THR A 71 15.24 2.92 2.03
CA THR A 71 15.45 1.51 1.70
C THR A 71 14.27 0.66 2.15
N LEU A 72 13.82 0.83 3.41
CA LEU A 72 12.67 0.12 3.95
C LEU A 72 11.38 0.44 3.19
N SER A 73 11.13 1.72 2.91
CA SER A 73 9.97 2.15 2.08
C SER A 73 10.01 1.54 0.67
N SER A 74 11.20 1.44 0.08
CA SER A 74 11.38 0.83 -1.25
C SER A 74 11.10 -0.67 -1.21
N ILE A 75 11.57 -1.39 -0.18
CA ILE A 75 11.28 -2.81 0.02
C ILE A 75 9.77 -3.04 0.14
N VAL A 76 9.10 -2.27 1.01
CA VAL A 76 7.63 -2.34 1.20
C VAL A 76 6.90 -2.12 -0.13
N SER A 77 7.30 -1.10 -0.89
CA SER A 77 6.70 -0.76 -2.18
C SER A 77 6.89 -1.87 -3.23
N LEU A 78 8.10 -2.42 -3.34
CA LEU A 78 8.41 -3.52 -4.27
C LEU A 78 7.65 -4.80 -3.92
N THR A 79 7.55 -5.13 -2.63
CA THR A 79 6.75 -6.27 -2.18
C THR A 79 5.27 -6.06 -2.49
N ALA A 80 4.74 -4.87 -2.25
CA ALA A 80 3.36 -4.52 -2.57
C ALA A 80 3.08 -4.63 -4.08
N LEU A 81 3.96 -4.09 -4.93
CA LEU A 81 3.85 -4.19 -6.38
C LEU A 81 3.89 -5.65 -6.86
N SER A 82 4.74 -6.49 -6.26
CA SER A 82 4.81 -7.92 -6.56
C SER A 82 3.52 -8.65 -6.23
N VAL A 83 2.94 -8.38 -5.05
CA VAL A 83 1.65 -8.93 -4.62
C VAL A 83 0.53 -8.49 -5.55
N VAL A 84 0.53 -7.23 -5.95
CA VAL A 84 -0.47 -6.69 -6.86
C VAL A 84 -0.33 -7.26 -8.28
N TRP A 85 0.90 -7.44 -8.76
CA TRP A 85 1.19 -8.09 -10.05
C TRP A 85 0.73 -9.54 -10.08
N SER A 86 0.84 -10.27 -8.95
CA SER A 86 0.32 -11.64 -8.84
C SER A 86 -1.17 -11.75 -9.22
N ARG A 87 -1.95 -10.67 -9.02
CA ARG A 87 -3.38 -10.63 -9.37
C ARG A 87 -3.62 -10.68 -10.88
N VAL A 88 -2.70 -10.09 -11.66
CA VAL A 88 -2.72 -10.16 -13.13
C VAL A 88 -2.09 -11.47 -13.60
N ALA A 89 -0.92 -11.82 -13.06
CA ALA A 89 -0.16 -13.01 -13.48
C ALA A 89 -0.93 -14.33 -13.25
N LEU A 90 -1.71 -14.42 -12.17
CA LEU A 90 -2.56 -15.57 -11.88
C LEU A 90 -3.92 -15.52 -12.60
N GLY A 91 -4.18 -14.48 -13.39
CA GLY A 91 -5.41 -14.32 -14.18
C GLY A 91 -6.65 -13.91 -13.37
N TYR A 92 -6.49 -13.42 -12.14
CA TYR A 92 -7.62 -13.04 -11.28
C TYR A 92 -8.27 -11.70 -11.65
N HIS A 93 -7.48 -10.78 -12.20
CA HIS A 93 -7.90 -9.41 -12.52
C HIS A 93 -7.21 -8.91 -13.80
N THR A 94 -7.84 -7.97 -14.50
CA THR A 94 -7.18 -7.25 -15.59
C THR A 94 -6.21 -6.19 -15.05
N ARG A 95 -5.28 -5.73 -15.90
CA ARG A 95 -4.35 -4.63 -15.55
C ARG A 95 -5.11 -3.39 -15.09
N ASN A 96 -6.20 -3.02 -15.79
CA ASN A 96 -7.00 -1.84 -15.45
C ASN A 96 -7.67 -1.96 -14.07
N GLN A 97 -8.20 -3.14 -13.73
CA GLN A 97 -8.82 -3.39 -12.40
C GLN A 97 -7.81 -3.26 -11.27
N VAL A 98 -6.58 -3.69 -11.54
CA VAL A 98 -5.47 -3.59 -10.62
C VAL A 98 -5.03 -2.13 -10.46
N ILE A 99 -4.77 -1.41 -11.57
CA ILE A 99 -4.34 -0.01 -11.56
C ILE A 99 -5.35 0.87 -10.81
N VAL A 100 -6.65 0.74 -11.08
CA VAL A 100 -7.66 1.53 -10.37
C VAL A 100 -7.72 1.18 -8.88
N GLY A 101 -7.51 -0.10 -8.53
CA GLY A 101 -7.34 -0.49 -7.13
C GLY A 101 -6.11 0.15 -6.49
N MET A 102 -4.98 0.21 -7.20
CA MET A 102 -3.75 0.84 -6.70
C MET A 102 -3.95 2.34 -6.45
N VAL A 103 -4.51 3.06 -7.42
CA VAL A 103 -4.78 4.51 -7.29
C VAL A 103 -5.70 4.77 -6.09
N LEU A 104 -6.79 4.01 -5.96
CA LEU A 104 -7.71 4.16 -4.83
C LEU A 104 -7.00 3.88 -3.49
N GLY A 105 -6.21 2.80 -3.41
CA GLY A 105 -5.45 2.46 -2.21
C GLY A 105 -4.47 3.55 -1.82
N PHE A 106 -3.75 4.10 -2.79
CA PHE A 106 -2.79 5.19 -2.58
C PHE A 106 -3.46 6.45 -2.04
N CYS A 107 -4.56 6.89 -2.66
CA CYS A 107 -5.33 8.04 -2.19
C CYS A 107 -5.84 7.85 -0.76
N LEU A 108 -6.42 6.68 -0.46
CA LEU A 108 -6.90 6.36 0.89
C LEU A 108 -5.77 6.35 1.91
N GLY A 109 -4.60 5.84 1.56
CA GLY A 109 -3.43 5.79 2.44
C GLY A 109 -2.96 7.19 2.83
N ILE A 110 -2.88 8.11 1.84
CA ILE A 110 -2.55 9.52 2.09
C ILE A 110 -3.61 10.18 2.97
N ILE A 111 -4.90 10.03 2.61
CA ILE A 111 -6.00 10.66 3.36
C ILE A 111 -5.97 10.21 4.82
N TRP A 112 -5.81 8.91 5.07
CA TRP A 112 -5.76 8.36 6.42
C TRP A 112 -4.56 8.88 7.20
N ASP A 113 -3.36 8.87 6.61
CA ASP A 113 -2.15 9.39 7.25
C ASP A 113 -2.31 10.88 7.60
N ARG A 114 -2.79 11.70 6.67
CA ARG A 114 -3.02 13.14 6.92
C ARG A 114 -4.05 13.36 8.02
N TRP A 115 -5.14 12.60 8.01
CA TRP A 115 -6.17 12.69 9.04
C TRP A 115 -5.64 12.28 10.41
N TRP A 116 -4.87 11.18 10.48
CA TRP A 116 -4.24 10.69 11.71
C TRP A 116 -3.37 11.78 12.34
N TRP A 117 -2.43 12.35 11.58
CA TRP A 117 -1.57 13.42 12.09
C TRP A 117 -2.35 14.68 12.44
N SER A 118 -3.37 15.06 11.65
CA SER A 118 -4.21 16.20 11.98
C SER A 118 -4.96 16.01 13.30
N TYR A 119 -5.42 14.81 13.62
CA TYR A 119 -6.13 14.52 14.85
C TYR A 119 -5.19 14.59 16.07
N TRP A 120 -4.03 13.94 15.98
CA TRP A 120 -3.08 13.89 17.09
C TRP A 120 -2.29 15.18 17.31
N ASN A 121 -2.15 16.05 16.29
CA ASN A 121 -1.51 17.36 16.46
C ASN A 121 -2.42 18.40 17.15
N VAL A 122 -3.71 18.09 17.33
CA VAL A 122 -4.70 18.99 17.96
C VAL A 122 -4.91 18.67 19.45
N ILE A 123 -4.44 17.50 19.92
CA ILE A 123 -4.50 17.05 21.32
C ILE A 123 -3.14 17.27 21.96
#